data_AF-A0A933KYQ2-F1
#
_entry.id   AF-A0A933KYQ2-F1
#
_cell.length_a   1.000
_cell.length_b   1.000
_cell.length_c   1.000
_cell.angle_alpha   90.00
_cell.angle_beta   90.00
_cell.angle_gamma   90.00
#
_symmetry.space_group_name_H-M   'P 1'
#
loop_
_entity.id
_entity.type
_entity.pdbx_description
1 polymer ?
#
loop_
_entity_poly.entity_id
_entity_poly.type
_entity_poly.pdbx_seq_one_letter_code
_entity_poly.pdbx_strand_id
1 'polypeptide(L)'
;MQVDQLVAELLARGDMNDDTTLELNRILADWRAGKLDPDDDVYLRALHARLENLTVEPEEPPLAAPPRLDGLSIDEWRDRALKAEAQLAQLEDAARNG
;
A
#
# COMPACT_ATOMS: atom_id res chain seq x y z
N MET A 1 15.78 5.48 -11.64
CA MET A 1 16.72 6.51 -11.12
C MET A 1 17.55 5.88 -10.02
N GLN A 2 18.83 6.25 -9.89
CA GLN A 2 19.70 5.74 -8.82
C GLN A 2 19.60 6.65 -7.58
N VAL A 3 19.88 6.10 -6.40
CA VAL A 3 19.77 6.79 -5.10
C VAL A 3 20.68 8.02 -5.01
N ASP A 4 21.90 7.92 -5.53
CA ASP A 4 22.85 9.02 -5.58
C ASP A 4 22.34 10.19 -6.41
N GLN A 5 21.68 9.90 -7.54
CA GLN A 5 21.07 10.91 -8.40
C GLN A 5 19.90 11.60 -7.69
N LEU A 6 19.03 10.81 -7.05
CA LEU A 6 17.90 11.31 -6.25
C LEU A 6 18.37 12.28 -5.16
N VAL A 7 19.34 11.87 -4.36
CA VAL A 7 19.88 12.72 -3.29
C VAL A 7 20.52 13.99 -3.86
N ALA A 8 21.27 13.90 -4.96
CA ALA A 8 21.88 15.06 -5.59
C ALA A 8 20.84 16.07 -6.10
N GLU A 9 19.74 15.60 -6.70
CA GLU A 9 18.63 16.45 -7.16
C GLU A 9 17.93 17.14 -5.98
N LEU A 10 17.65 16.39 -4.90
CA LEU A 10 17.03 16.93 -3.68
C LEU A 10 17.91 18.00 -3.01
N LEU A 11 19.22 17.75 -2.90
CA LEU A 11 20.17 18.72 -2.31
C LEU A 11 20.37 19.95 -3.21
N ALA A 12 20.35 19.79 -4.53
CA ALA A 12 20.52 20.89 -5.48
C ALA A 12 19.34 21.88 -5.45
N ARG A 13 18.14 21.43 -5.07
CA ARG A 13 16.95 22.28 -4.97
C ARG A 13 17.06 23.31 -3.84
N GLY A 14 17.77 22.96 -2.76
CA GLY A 14 18.12 23.89 -1.68
C GLY A 14 16.94 24.43 -0.86
N ASP A 15 15.75 23.84 -1.01
CA ASP A 15 14.53 24.19 -0.29
C ASP A 15 14.29 23.33 0.97
N MET A 16 15.27 22.49 1.32
CA MET A 16 15.21 21.58 2.44
C MET A 16 15.68 22.24 3.74
N ASN A 17 15.09 21.83 4.87
CA ASN A 17 15.58 22.22 6.17
C ASN A 17 16.89 21.48 6.51
N ASP A 18 17.59 21.96 7.54
CA ASP A 18 18.87 21.39 7.98
C ASP A 18 18.74 19.91 8.38
N ASP A 19 17.64 19.54 9.03
CA ASP A 19 17.37 18.15 9.42
C ASP A 19 17.24 17.21 8.20
N THR A 20 16.47 17.61 7.19
CA THR A 20 16.32 16.81 5.96
C THR A 20 17.63 16.75 5.19
N THR A 21 18.39 17.85 5.17
CA THR A 21 19.71 17.88 4.54
C THR A 21 20.68 16.90 5.21
N LEU A 22 20.69 16.84 6.55
CA LEU A 22 21.47 15.88 7.32
C LEU A 22 21.04 14.43 7.02
N GLU A 23 19.73 14.18 6.96
CA GLU A 23 19.17 12.88 6.64
C GLU A 23 19.59 12.41 5.23
N LEU A 24 19.47 13.28 4.22
CA LEU A 24 19.90 12.98 2.86
C LEU A 24 21.40 12.64 2.78
N ASN A 25 22.24 13.36 3.53
CA ASN A 25 23.67 13.06 3.58
C ASN A 25 23.95 11.73 4.29
N ARG A 26 23.18 11.37 5.33
CA ARG A 26 23.23 10.05 5.98
C ARG A 26 22.90 8.94 4.99
N ILE A 27 21.76 9.06 4.32
CA ILE A 27 21.29 8.09 3.32
C ILE A 27 22.31 7.90 2.19
N LEU A 28 22.91 9.00 1.69
CA LEU A 28 23.97 8.92 0.68
C LEU A 28 25.22 8.19 1.18
N ALA A 29 25.60 8.38 2.44
CA ALA A 29 26.72 7.67 3.06
C ALA A 29 26.42 6.17 3.22
N ASP A 30 25.21 5.83 3.65
CA ASP A 30 24.75 4.45 3.81
C ASP A 30 24.68 3.72 2.45
N TRP A 31 24.21 4.38 1.41
CA TRP A 31 24.25 3.86 0.03
C TRP A 31 25.67 3.60 -0.46
N ARG A 32 26.60 4.56 -0.26
CA ARG A 32 28.02 4.37 -0.61
C ARG A 32 28.69 3.23 0.17
N ALA A 33 28.25 2.99 1.39
CA ALA A 33 28.70 1.88 2.22
C ALA A 33 28.04 0.54 1.86
N GLY A 34 27.07 0.52 0.94
CA GLY A 34 26.29 -0.67 0.59
C GLY A 34 25.36 -1.14 1.73
N LYS A 35 24.99 -0.24 2.64
CA LYS A 35 24.16 -0.49 3.84
C LYS A 35 22.84 0.26 3.81
N LEU A 36 22.39 0.66 2.63
CA LEU A 36 21.14 1.40 2.48
C LEU A 36 19.96 0.57 2.99
N ASP A 37 19.13 1.17 3.83
CA ASP A 37 17.90 0.54 4.28
C ASP A 37 16.84 0.61 3.16
N PRO A 38 16.06 -0.46 2.92
CA PRO A 38 14.93 -0.41 1.99
C PRO A 38 13.97 0.76 2.24
N ASP A 39 13.76 1.15 3.49
CA ASP A 39 12.88 2.27 3.85
C ASP A 39 13.47 3.63 3.42
N ASP A 40 14.81 3.76 3.36
CA ASP A 40 15.48 4.98 2.88
C ASP A 40 15.22 5.20 1.37
N ASP A 41 15.17 4.13 0.55
CA ASP A 41 14.83 4.24 -0.88
C ASP A 41 13.38 4.69 -1.08
N VAL A 42 12.45 4.13 -0.30
CA VAL A 42 11.03 4.50 -0.31
C VAL A 42 10.86 5.97 0.08
N TYR A 43 11.54 6.40 1.14
CA TYR A 43 11.53 7.78 1.61
C TYR A 43 12.01 8.75 0.54
N LEU A 44 13.16 8.48 -0.11
CA LEU A 44 13.71 9.34 -1.15
C LEU A 44 12.76 9.50 -2.34
N ARG A 45 12.13 8.40 -2.79
CA ARG A 45 11.15 8.43 -3.89
C ARG A 45 9.93 9.25 -3.54
N ALA A 46 9.37 9.05 -2.34
CA ALA A 46 8.21 9.79 -1.87
C ALA A 46 8.50 11.29 -1.73
N LEU A 47 9.70 11.63 -1.24
CA LEU A 47 10.15 13.01 -1.11
C LEU A 47 10.31 13.67 -2.49
N HIS A 48 11.02 13.03 -3.41
CA HIS A 48 11.19 13.53 -4.77
C HIS A 48 9.86 13.73 -5.51
N ALA A 49 8.95 12.77 -5.41
CA ALA A 49 7.61 12.86 -5.99
C ALA A 49 6.83 14.09 -5.50
N ARG A 50 6.82 14.28 -4.18
CA ARG A 50 6.17 15.42 -3.53
C ARG A 50 6.72 16.75 -4.06
N LEU A 51 8.03 16.84 -4.29
CA LEU A 51 8.67 18.07 -4.75
C LEU A 51 8.40 18.35 -6.22
N GLU A 52 8.38 17.34 -7.07
CA GLU A 52 8.00 17.45 -8.49
C GLU A 52 6.51 17.71 -8.70
N ASN A 53 5.72 17.75 -7.62
CA ASN A 53 4.26 17.81 -7.65
C ASN A 53 3.67 16.70 -8.55
N LEU A 54 4.44 15.63 -8.73
CA LEU A 54 4.05 14.39 -9.33
C LEU A 54 3.32 13.64 -8.23
N THR A 55 2.03 13.38 -8.45
CA THR A 55 1.35 12.35 -7.68
C THR A 55 2.09 11.04 -7.95
N VAL A 56 3.05 10.69 -7.09
CA VAL A 56 3.41 9.28 -6.96
C VAL A 56 2.21 8.64 -6.30
N GLU A 57 1.38 8.04 -7.15
CA GLU A 57 0.53 6.96 -6.67
C GLU A 57 1.49 5.98 -5.99
N PRO A 58 1.38 5.77 -4.66
CA PRO A 58 2.16 4.72 -4.02
C PRO A 58 1.89 3.46 -4.83
N GLU A 59 2.95 2.76 -5.25
CA GLU A 59 2.80 1.46 -5.90
C GLU A 59 1.98 0.61 -4.93
N GLU A 60 0.69 0.41 -5.25
CA GLU A 60 -0.22 -0.32 -4.38
C GLU A 60 0.46 -1.66 -4.11
N PRO A 61 0.72 -2.03 -2.83
CA PRO A 61 1.22 -3.35 -2.53
C PRO A 61 0.28 -4.34 -3.25
N PRO A 62 0.81 -5.35 -3.95
CA PRO A 62 0.00 -6.22 -4.79
C PRO A 62 -1.19 -6.66 -3.96
N LEU A 63 -2.40 -6.26 -4.40
CA LEU A 63 -3.65 -6.41 -3.65
C LEU A 63 -3.65 -7.77 -2.98
N ALA A 64 -3.45 -7.78 -1.66
CA ALA A 64 -3.44 -9.01 -0.90
C ALA A 64 -4.73 -9.73 -1.24
N ALA A 65 -4.62 -11.02 -1.62
CA ALA A 65 -5.79 -11.81 -2.00
C ALA A 65 -6.90 -11.58 -0.96
N PRO A 66 -8.16 -11.32 -1.40
CA PRO A 66 -9.22 -10.91 -0.51
C PRO A 66 -9.30 -11.87 0.68
N PRO A 67 -9.40 -11.36 1.92
CA PRO A 67 -9.37 -12.20 3.11
C PRO A 67 -10.43 -13.30 2.98
N ARG A 68 -9.97 -14.55 2.97
CA ARG A 68 -10.86 -15.71 2.95
C ARG A 68 -11.26 -16.03 4.38
N LEU A 69 -12.54 -15.88 4.69
CA LEU A 69 -13.13 -16.30 5.95
C LEU A 69 -13.59 -17.75 5.78
N ASP A 70 -12.98 -18.68 6.50
CA ASP A 70 -13.26 -20.13 6.39
C ASP A 70 -13.16 -20.68 4.95
N GLY A 71 -12.18 -20.20 4.20
CA GLY A 71 -11.93 -20.63 2.82
C GLY A 71 -12.83 -19.97 1.76
N LEU A 72 -13.78 -19.12 2.16
CA LEU A 72 -14.67 -18.38 1.27
C LEU A 72 -14.37 -16.87 1.30
N SER A 73 -14.53 -16.22 0.14
CA SER A 73 -14.54 -14.76 0.03
C SER A 73 -15.82 -14.15 0.61
N ILE A 74 -15.80 -12.83 0.83
CA ILE A 74 -16.96 -12.05 1.29
C ILE A 74 -18.16 -12.23 0.34
N ASP A 75 -17.93 -12.22 -0.98
CA ASP A 75 -19.00 -12.40 -1.98
C ASP A 75 -19.61 -13.81 -1.93
N GLU A 76 -18.79 -14.84 -1.73
CA GLU A 76 -19.25 -16.22 -1.58
C GLU A 76 -20.05 -16.42 -0.28
N TRP A 77 -19.63 -15.75 0.81
CA TRP A 77 -20.40 -15.72 2.06
C TRP A 77 -21.77 -15.06 1.87
N ARG A 78 -21.84 -13.97 1.11
CA ARG A 78 -23.11 -13.28 0.80
C ARG A 78 -24.04 -14.16 -0.01
N ASP A 79 -23.53 -14.83 -1.05
CA ASP A 79 -24.33 -15.75 -1.88
C ASP A 79 -24.87 -16.94 -1.06
N ARG A 80 -24.03 -17.51 -0.18
CA ARG A 80 -24.46 -18.58 0.74
C ARG A 80 -25.54 -18.10 1.72
N ALA A 81 -25.38 -16.91 2.29
CA ALA A 81 -26.38 -16.34 3.20
C ALA A 81 -27.73 -16.14 2.48
N LEU A 82 -27.71 -15.56 1.28
CA LEU A 82 -28.92 -15.33 0.49
C LEU A 82 -29.66 -16.63 0.16
N LYS A 83 -28.91 -17.69 -0.19
CA LYS A 83 -29.48 -19.03 -0.45
C LYS A 83 -30.08 -19.65 0.81
N ALA A 84 -29.42 -19.51 1.96
CA ALA A 84 -29.92 -20.03 3.22
C ALA A 84 -31.22 -19.33 3.63
N GLU A 85 -31.31 -18.00 3.46
CA GLU A 85 -32.53 -17.23 3.71
C GLU A 85 -33.68 -17.65 2.79
N ALA A 86 -33.40 -17.86 1.50
CA ALA A 86 -34.42 -18.35 0.56
C ALA A 86 -34.92 -19.76 0.92
N GLN A 87 -34.03 -20.65 1.36
CA GLN A 87 -34.40 -22.00 1.82
C GLN A 87 -35.24 -21.95 3.10
N LEU A 88 -34.91 -21.06 4.03
CA LEU A 88 -35.69 -20.86 5.25
C LEU A 88 -37.11 -20.40 4.91
N ALA A 89 -37.24 -19.40 4.03
CA ALA A 89 -38.55 -18.89 3.60
C ALA A 89 -39.41 -19.98 2.93
N GLN A 90 -38.80 -20.87 2.14
CA GLN A 90 -39.51 -22.02 1.54
C GLN A 90 -40.00 -23.03 2.60
N LEU A 91 -39.19 -23.31 3.63
CA LEU A 91 -39.58 -24.20 4.72
C LEU A 91 -40.69 -23.60 5.58
N GLU A 92 -40.61 -22.31 5.88
CA GLU A 92 -41.65 -21.59 6.62
C GLU A 92 -42.98 -21.54 5.86
N ASP A 93 -42.94 -21.30 4.55
CA ASP A 93 -44.14 -21.32 3.70
C ASP A 93 -44.76 -22.72 3.62
N ALA A 94 -43.92 -23.76 3.44
CA ALA A 94 -44.37 -25.15 3.46
C ALA A 94 -44.97 -25.57 4.81
N ALA A 95 -44.41 -25.10 5.93
CA ALA A 95 -44.93 -25.37 7.27
C ALA A 95 -46.24 -24.62 7.58
N ARG A 96 -46.53 -23.52 6.85
CA ARG A 96 -47.74 -22.71 7.02
C ARG A 96 -48.89 -23.14 6.10
N ASN A 97 -48.56 -23.71 4.94
CA ASN A 97 -49.52 -24.10 3.91
C ASN A 97 -49.77 -25.63 3.83
N GLY A 98 -49.18 -26.42 4.72
CA GLY A 98 -49.42 -27.86 4.91
C GLY A 98 -50.21 -28.17 6.17
#